data_AF-A0A935TR24-F1
#
_entry.id   AF-A0A935TR24-F1
#
_cell.length_a   1.000
_cell.length_b   1.000
_cell.length_c   1.000
_cell.angle_alpha   90.00
_cell.angle_beta   90.00
_cell.angle_gamma   90.00
#
_symmetry.space_group_name_H-M   'P 1'
#
loop_
_entity.id
_entity.type
_entity.pdbx_description
1 polymer ?
#
loop_
_entity_poly.entity_id
_entity_poly.type
_entity_poly.pdbx_seq_one_letter_code
_entity_poly.pdbx_strand_id
1 'polypeptide(L)'
;MAKLFYTTLLIVAGLTQTGLAQNFDQTKLDNYFNALEINNKFMGSVAVSQNGAIIYAKTIGFSNLENKTKANENTKYRIGSISKTFTAVLILKAVEDRKLDLNQTIEGYFPTIKNANKIAIKHLEPV
;
A
#
# COMPACT_ATOMS: atom_id res chain seq x y z
N MET A 1 -27.07 5.79 -52.89
CA MET A 1 -27.23 6.31 -51.52
C MET A 1 -27.29 5.21 -50.45
N ALA A 2 -28.03 4.11 -50.64
CA ALA A 2 -28.16 3.04 -49.62
C ALA A 2 -26.84 2.36 -49.20
N LYS A 3 -25.89 2.13 -50.12
CA LYS A 3 -24.59 1.50 -49.80
C LYS A 3 -23.72 2.33 -48.85
N LEU A 4 -23.80 3.67 -48.91
CA LEU A 4 -23.07 4.58 -48.03
C LEU A 4 -23.68 4.61 -46.62
N PHE A 5 -24.99 4.36 -46.52
CA PHE A 5 -25.69 4.22 -45.23
C PHE A 5 -25.28 2.95 -44.49
N TYR A 6 -25.19 1.82 -45.19
CA TYR A 6 -24.80 0.53 -44.57
C TYR A 6 -23.34 0.51 -44.11
N THR A 7 -22.42 1.12 -44.85
CA THR A 7 -21.01 1.22 -44.41
C THR A 7 -20.85 2.11 -43.19
N THR A 8 -21.61 3.20 -43.09
CA THR A 8 -21.60 4.07 -41.89
C THR A 8 -22.19 3.35 -40.68
N LEU A 9 -23.25 2.55 -40.87
CA LEU A 9 -23.89 1.78 -39.80
C LEU A 9 -22.96 0.69 -39.22
N LEU A 10 -22.16 0.03 -40.06
CA LEU A 10 -21.20 -1.00 -39.63
C LEU A 10 -20.03 -0.43 -38.83
N ILE A 11 -19.58 0.79 -39.12
CA ILE A 11 -18.49 1.45 -38.37
C ILE A 11 -18.98 1.88 -36.99
N VAL A 12 -20.22 2.36 -36.87
CA VAL A 12 -20.83 2.77 -35.58
C VAL A 12 -21.05 1.56 -34.66
N ALA A 13 -21.45 0.41 -35.20
CA ALA A 13 -21.63 -0.82 -34.41
C ALA A 13 -20.30 -1.41 -33.87
N GLY A 14 -19.16 -1.11 -34.51
CA GLY A 14 -17.84 -1.54 -34.05
C GLY A 14 -17.29 -0.71 -32.87
N LEU A 15 -17.79 0.51 -32.68
CA LEU A 15 -17.32 1.45 -31.65
C LEU A 15 -18.01 1.28 -30.29
N THR A 16 -19.04 0.42 -30.18
CA THR A 16 -19.77 0.20 -28.92
C THR A 16 -19.23 -0.96 -28.07
N GLN A 17 -18.00 -1.44 -28.33
CA GLN A 17 -17.27 -2.24 -27.33
C GLN A 17 -16.75 -1.31 -26.22
N THR A 18 -17.67 -0.75 -25.44
CA THR A 18 -17.34 -0.16 -24.15
C THR A 18 -16.85 -1.29 -23.25
N GLY A 19 -15.54 -1.32 -22.99
CA GLY A 19 -14.91 -2.34 -22.16
C GLY A 19 -15.65 -2.52 -20.84
N LEU A 20 -15.91 -3.77 -20.47
CA LEU A 20 -16.33 -4.11 -19.12
C LEU A 20 -15.18 -3.69 -18.18
N ALA A 21 -15.29 -2.52 -17.56
CA ALA A 21 -14.50 -2.24 -16.39
C ALA A 21 -14.79 -3.36 -15.39
N GLN A 22 -13.78 -4.11 -14.98
CA GLN A 22 -13.96 -5.15 -13.99
C GLN A 22 -14.34 -4.47 -12.67
N ASN A 23 -15.58 -4.67 -12.22
CA ASN A 23 -16.02 -4.22 -10.91
C ASN A 23 -15.18 -4.91 -9.83
N PHE A 24 -14.97 -4.23 -8.70
CA PHE A 24 -14.25 -4.80 -7.57
C PHE A 24 -15.01 -6.03 -7.02
N ASP A 25 -14.38 -7.20 -7.10
CA ASP A 25 -14.96 -8.47 -6.65
C ASP A 25 -14.62 -8.75 -5.19
N GLN A 26 -15.49 -8.23 -4.30
CA GLN A 26 -15.39 -8.47 -2.86
C GLN A 26 -15.53 -9.95 -2.50
N THR A 27 -16.41 -10.69 -3.20
CA THR A 27 -16.71 -12.10 -2.89
C THR A 27 -15.47 -12.98 -3.08
N LYS A 28 -14.69 -12.69 -4.13
CA LYS A 28 -13.42 -13.39 -4.38
C LYS A 28 -12.41 -13.21 -3.25
N LEU A 29 -12.25 -11.98 -2.75
CA LEU A 29 -11.38 -11.72 -1.60
C LEU A 29 -11.91 -12.38 -0.34
N ASP A 30 -13.23 -12.33 -0.13
CA ASP A 30 -13.85 -12.98 1.02
C ASP A 30 -13.56 -14.48 1.05
N ASN A 31 -13.78 -15.16 -0.07
CA ASN A 31 -13.49 -16.59 -0.23
C ASN A 31 -12.01 -16.91 0.00
N TYR A 32 -11.10 -16.08 -0.54
CA TYR A 32 -9.67 -16.26 -0.35
C TYR A 32 -9.26 -16.17 1.12
N PHE A 33 -9.65 -15.10 1.81
CA PHE A 33 -9.30 -14.91 3.22
C PHE A 33 -10.02 -15.89 4.14
N ASN A 34 -11.27 -16.28 3.83
CA ASN A 34 -11.95 -17.36 4.55
C ASN A 34 -11.19 -18.68 4.44
N ALA A 35 -10.71 -19.02 3.24
CA ALA A 35 -9.88 -20.21 3.03
C ALA A 35 -8.58 -20.13 3.84
N LEU A 36 -7.92 -18.97 3.91
CA LEU A 36 -6.72 -18.80 4.73
C LEU A 36 -7.01 -18.92 6.24
N GLU A 37 -8.14 -18.40 6.72
CA GLU A 37 -8.53 -18.51 8.13
C GLU A 37 -8.83 -19.96 8.52
N ILE A 38 -9.69 -20.65 7.75
CA ILE A 38 -10.09 -22.04 8.04
C ILE A 38 -8.87 -22.99 8.02
N ASN A 39 -7.89 -22.72 7.14
CA ASN A 39 -6.68 -23.53 7.04
C ASN A 39 -5.54 -23.04 7.94
N ASN A 40 -5.78 -22.10 8.85
CA ASN A 40 -4.78 -21.53 9.77
C ASN A 40 -3.51 -21.03 9.06
N LYS A 41 -3.66 -20.44 7.86
CA LYS A 41 -2.55 -19.93 7.05
C LYS A 41 -2.31 -18.43 7.19
N PHE A 42 -3.26 -17.70 7.76
CA PHE A 42 -3.14 -16.25 7.98
C PHE A 42 -3.95 -15.80 9.19
N MET A 43 -3.43 -14.77 9.87
CA MET A 43 -4.14 -14.00 10.90
C MET A 43 -3.73 -12.53 10.74
N GLY A 44 -4.69 -11.62 10.82
CA GLY A 44 -4.44 -10.20 10.60
C GLY A 44 -5.62 -9.46 10.00
N SER A 45 -5.39 -8.19 9.71
CA SER A 45 -6.35 -7.28 9.07
C SER A 45 -5.86 -6.86 7.70
N VAL A 46 -6.78 -6.78 6.74
CA VAL A 46 -6.54 -6.37 5.36
C VAL A 46 -7.55 -5.29 4.99
N ALA A 47 -7.09 -4.25 4.30
CA ALA A 47 -7.95 -3.23 3.71
C ALA A 47 -7.50 -2.91 2.28
N VAL A 48 -8.46 -2.65 1.39
CA VAL A 48 -8.22 -2.14 0.04
C VAL A 48 -8.85 -0.77 -0.06
N SER A 49 -8.07 0.21 -0.52
CA SER A 49 -8.53 1.58 -0.75
C SER A 49 -8.43 1.92 -2.22
N GLN A 50 -9.46 2.61 -2.72
CA GLN A 50 -9.50 3.16 -4.08
C GLN A 50 -10.02 4.59 -4.00
N ASN A 51 -9.32 5.53 -4.64
CA ASN A 51 -9.67 6.96 -4.64
C ASN A 51 -9.85 7.55 -3.23
N GLY A 52 -9.01 7.13 -2.29
CA GLY A 52 -9.04 7.61 -0.90
C GLY A 52 -10.13 6.99 -0.02
N ALA A 53 -11.00 6.14 -0.57
CA ALA A 53 -12.03 5.43 0.19
C ALA A 53 -11.68 3.94 0.35
N ILE A 54 -11.89 3.39 1.54
CA ILE A 54 -11.78 1.95 1.77
C ILE A 54 -12.97 1.27 1.10
N ILE A 55 -12.70 0.40 0.13
CA ILE A 55 -13.71 -0.37 -0.62
C ILE A 55 -13.83 -1.82 -0.12
N TYR A 56 -12.91 -2.25 0.74
CA TYR A 56 -12.92 -3.57 1.37
C TYR A 56 -12.10 -3.55 2.65
N ALA A 57 -12.61 -4.19 3.70
CA ALA A 57 -11.87 -4.42 4.94
C ALA A 57 -12.26 -5.79 5.51
N LYS A 58 -11.28 -6.54 6.00
CA LYS A 58 -11.50 -7.83 6.64
C LYS A 58 -10.43 -8.13 7.69
N THR A 59 -10.86 -8.67 8.81
CA THR A 59 -9.99 -9.14 9.88
C THR A 59 -10.29 -10.60 10.16
N ILE A 60 -9.24 -11.43 10.21
CA ILE A 60 -9.35 -12.86 10.47
C ILE A 60 -8.34 -13.33 11.52
N GLY A 61 -8.69 -14.39 12.24
CA GLY A 61 -7.84 -14.96 13.28
C GLY A 61 -7.89 -14.21 14.61
N PHE A 62 -6.77 -14.20 15.32
CA PHE A 62 -6.68 -13.80 16.72
C PHE A 62 -5.65 -12.69 16.93
N SER A 63 -5.94 -11.75 17.83
CA SER A 63 -4.97 -10.76 18.33
C SER A 63 -4.11 -11.35 19.45
N ASN A 64 -4.66 -12.32 20.19
CA ASN A 64 -3.95 -13.12 21.17
C ASN A 64 -4.42 -14.58 21.04
N LEU A 65 -3.51 -15.46 20.61
CA LEU A 65 -3.82 -16.86 20.36
C LEU A 65 -4.02 -17.66 21.67
N GLU A 66 -3.20 -17.38 22.69
CA GLU A 66 -3.25 -18.05 23.99
C GLU A 66 -4.59 -17.80 24.68
N ASN A 67 -5.01 -16.55 24.72
CA ASN A 67 -6.29 -16.13 25.32
C ASN A 67 -7.47 -16.25 24.36
N LYS A 68 -7.27 -16.81 23.15
CA LYS A 68 -8.27 -16.93 22.08
C LYS A 68 -9.02 -15.62 21.80
N THR A 69 -8.35 -14.47 21.96
CA THR A 69 -8.94 -13.16 21.71
C THR A 69 -8.97 -12.89 20.21
N LYS A 70 -10.15 -12.75 19.62
CA LYS A 70 -10.31 -12.46 18.20
C LYS A 70 -9.70 -11.11 17.85
N ALA A 71 -9.07 -11.03 16.69
CA ALA A 71 -8.67 -9.75 16.13
C ALA A 71 -9.92 -9.00 15.61
N ASN A 72 -9.84 -7.68 15.60
CA ASN A 72 -10.87 -6.77 15.11
C ASN A 72 -10.21 -5.56 14.42
N GLU A 73 -11.03 -4.63 13.92
CA GLU A 73 -10.62 -3.43 13.22
C GLU A 73 -9.72 -2.49 14.05
N ASN A 74 -9.76 -2.61 15.38
CA ASN A 74 -8.96 -1.81 16.31
C ASN A 74 -7.66 -2.52 16.77
N THR A 75 -7.41 -3.74 16.28
CA THR A 75 -6.23 -4.52 16.64
C THR A 75 -4.97 -3.85 16.10
N LYS A 76 -4.00 -3.58 16.99
CA LYS A 76 -2.71 -2.99 16.63
C LYS A 76 -1.69 -4.09 16.33
N TYR A 77 -0.96 -3.92 15.23
CA TYR A 77 0.09 -4.85 14.80
C TYR A 77 1.46 -4.19 14.86
N ARG A 78 2.50 -4.99 15.09
CA ARG A 78 3.89 -4.55 14.89
C ARG A 78 4.18 -4.52 13.39
N ILE A 79 4.26 -3.33 12.80
CA ILE A 79 4.36 -3.14 11.34
C ILE A 79 5.77 -3.33 10.75
N GLY A 80 6.78 -3.55 11.60
CA GLY A 80 8.15 -3.87 11.16
C GLY A 80 8.75 -2.80 10.23
N SER A 81 9.28 -3.22 9.08
CA SER A 81 9.96 -2.32 8.13
C SER A 81 9.06 -1.25 7.52
N ILE A 82 7.72 -1.36 7.62
CA ILE A 82 6.81 -0.28 7.21
C ILE A 82 7.11 1.02 8.00
N SER A 83 7.62 0.91 9.23
CA SER A 83 8.07 2.07 10.02
C SER A 83 9.11 2.95 9.29
N LYS A 84 9.91 2.38 8.39
CA LYS A 84 10.95 3.13 7.64
C LYS A 84 10.34 4.18 6.72
N THR A 85 9.19 3.89 6.10
CA THR A 85 8.46 4.86 5.27
C THR A 85 8.07 6.10 6.08
N PHE A 86 7.62 5.92 7.32
CA PHE A 86 7.30 7.04 8.20
C PHE A 86 8.53 7.86 8.57
N THR A 87 9.65 7.20 8.90
CA THR A 87 10.92 7.88 9.19
C THR A 87 11.41 8.67 7.97
N ALA A 88 11.36 8.10 6.77
CA ALA A 88 11.74 8.78 5.53
C ALA A 88 10.88 10.04 5.29
N VAL A 89 9.56 9.95 5.49
CA VAL A 89 8.67 11.12 5.41
C VAL A 89 9.07 12.20 6.42
N LEU A 90 9.37 11.83 7.67
CA LEU A 90 9.80 12.81 8.68
C LEU A 90 11.12 13.50 8.30
N ILE A 91 12.06 12.75 7.73
CA ILE A 91 13.34 13.28 7.24
C ILE A 91 13.11 14.25 6.08
N LEU A 92 12.29 13.88 5.09
CA LEU A 92 11.96 14.76 3.97
C LEU A 92 11.21 16.03 4.41
N LYS A 93 10.32 15.93 5.41
CA LYS A 93 9.69 17.11 6.01
C LYS A 93 10.70 18.02 6.71
N ALA A 94 11.69 17.46 7.40
CA ALA A 94 12.76 18.25 8.01
C ALA A 94 13.64 18.95 6.95
N VAL A 95 13.83 18.31 5.79
CA VAL A 95 14.54 18.90 4.64
C VAL A 95 13.74 20.05 4.03
N GLU A 96 12.43 19.86 3.83
CA GLU A 96 11.51 20.92 3.36
C GLU A 96 11.53 22.13 4.32
N ASP A 97 11.53 21.88 5.62
CA ASP A 97 11.66 22.88 6.69
C ASP A 97 13.06 23.51 6.80
N ARG A 98 14.04 23.10 5.97
CA ARG A 98 15.46 23.50 6.03
C ARG A 98 16.14 23.20 7.38
N LYS A 99 15.62 22.25 8.14
CA LYS A 99 16.21 21.75 9.40
C LYS A 99 17.27 20.68 9.16
N LEU A 100 17.29 20.12 7.95
CA LEU A 100 18.18 19.04 7.55
C LEU A 100 18.58 19.20 6.08
N ASP A 101 19.81 18.87 5.73
CA ASP A 101 20.25 18.69 4.34
C ASP A 101 20.58 17.21 4.11
N LEU A 102 20.05 16.60 3.05
CA LEU A 102 20.33 15.22 2.70
C LEU A 102 21.79 14.97 2.31
N ASN A 103 22.50 16.00 1.87
CA ASN A 103 23.90 15.92 1.47
C ASN A 103 24.88 16.15 2.63
N GLN A 104 24.40 16.66 3.78
CA GLN A 104 25.27 16.80 4.95
C GLN A 104 25.66 15.43 5.50
N THR A 105 26.83 15.37 6.11
CA THR A 105 27.37 14.14 6.71
C THR A 105 26.76 13.91 8.09
N ILE A 106 26.76 12.65 8.55
CA ILE A 106 26.24 12.31 9.87
C ILE A 106 27.19 12.68 11.02
N GLU A 107 28.39 13.17 10.71
CA GLU A 107 29.42 13.56 11.68
C GLU A 107 28.92 14.55 12.72
N GLY A 108 28.10 15.54 12.31
CA GLY A 108 27.55 16.54 13.22
C GLY A 108 26.61 15.96 14.28
N TYR A 109 26.03 14.78 14.05
CA TYR A 109 25.11 14.11 14.98
C TYR A 109 25.77 12.93 15.70
N PHE A 110 26.65 12.21 15.00
CA PHE A 110 27.28 10.98 15.47
C PHE A 110 28.80 11.02 15.29
N PRO A 111 29.52 11.91 15.99
CA PRO A 111 30.94 12.16 15.76
C PRO A 111 31.84 10.96 16.12
N THR A 112 31.34 10.02 16.92
CA THR A 112 32.08 8.82 17.33
C THR A 112 32.03 7.67 16.33
N ILE A 113 31.17 7.76 15.30
CA ILE A 113 31.06 6.72 14.26
C ILE A 113 32.26 6.84 13.30
N LYS A 114 32.95 5.71 13.07
CA LYS A 114 34.04 5.66 12.09
C LYS A 114 33.52 6.04 10.70
N ASN A 115 34.23 6.95 10.02
CA ASN A 115 33.86 7.51 8.71
C ASN A 115 32.55 8.31 8.69
N ALA A 116 32.07 8.81 9.83
CA ALA A 116 30.86 9.66 9.88
C ALA A 116 30.93 10.85 8.92
N ASN A 117 32.13 11.42 8.72
CA ASN A 117 32.42 12.51 7.79
C ASN A 117 32.31 12.14 6.30
N LYS A 118 32.08 10.87 5.97
CA LYS A 118 31.90 10.39 4.58
C LYS A 118 30.49 9.86 4.31
N ILE A 119 29.68 9.68 5.34
CA ILE A 119 28.34 9.12 5.23
C ILE A 119 27.36 10.30 5.25
N ALA A 120 26.83 10.65 4.07
CA ALA A 120 25.75 11.62 3.95
C ALA A 120 24.42 11.03 4.43
N ILE A 121 23.51 11.87 4.92
CA ILE A 121 22.18 11.44 5.39
C ILE A 121 21.44 10.62 4.32
N LYS A 122 21.50 11.03 3.05
CA LYS A 122 20.89 10.27 1.93
C LYS A 122 21.40 8.84 1.77
N HIS A 123 22.58 8.50 2.30
CA HIS A 123 23.09 7.13 2.23
C HIS A 123 22.43 6.19 3.25
N LEU A 124 21.71 6.75 4.23
CA LEU A 124 20.99 5.98 5.25
C LEU A 124 19.55 5.66 4.84
N GLU A 125 19.02 6.36 3.85
CA GLU A 125 17.64 6.16 3.39
C GLU A 125 17.53 4.86 2.59
N PRO A 126 16.63 3.93 2.98
CA PRO A 126 16.22 2.85 2.12
C PRO A 126 15.22 3.41 1.09
N VAL A 127 15.56 3.27 -0.19
CA VAL A 127 14.63 3.51 -1.30
C VAL A 127 13.41 2.59 -1.18
#